data_AF-A0A1M4XN93-F1
#
_entry.id   AF-A0A1M4XN93-F1
#
_cell.length_a   1.000
_cell.length_b   1.000
_cell.length_c   1.000
_cell.angle_alpha   90.00
_cell.angle_beta   90.00
_cell.angle_gamma   90.00
#
_symmetry.space_group_name_H-M   'P 1'
#
loop_
_entity.id
_entity.type
_entity.pdbx_description
1 polymer ?
#
loop_
_entity_poly.entity_id
_entity_poly.type
_entity_poly.pdbx_seq_one_letter_code
_entity_poly.pdbx_strand_id
1 'polypeptide(L)'
;MLLKSNSTEQKTDFAETMAELSDGQLIDVLKKRNHYQEVAANQAISEAIKRGIIHSEEDLLAPEYRETKLKRQLFPVIENEKVRNKIRKSIARGFFLAGSIPGVLGAVRLGRGNLEEGIPLVAFAVVWMAVSVWMFRGFSRVAHAILTGMSVLAFVFAIKMLLVLPGYSLMDKFVVVVLFVLIAYGLMYARKLNR
;
A
#
# COMPACT_ATOMS: atom_id res chain seq x y z
N MET A 1 -17.19 -0.81 28.88
CA MET A 1 -17.28 0.65 28.61
C MET A 1 -15.90 1.17 28.20
N LEU A 2 -15.49 0.95 26.94
CA LEU A 2 -14.15 1.32 26.44
C LEU A 2 -14.19 1.61 24.93
N LEU A 3 -14.73 2.76 24.53
CA LEU A 3 -14.59 3.33 23.18
C LEU A 3 -14.77 4.86 23.27
N LYS A 4 -13.76 5.60 23.72
CA LYS A 4 -13.84 7.08 23.71
C LYS A 4 -12.52 7.85 23.56
N SER A 5 -11.35 7.19 23.58
CA SER A 5 -10.08 7.93 23.42
C SER A 5 -9.78 8.26 21.95
N ASN A 6 -9.98 7.34 21.00
CA ASN A 6 -9.65 7.60 19.59
C ASN A 6 -10.58 8.61 18.89
N SER A 7 -11.82 8.79 19.35
CA SER A 7 -12.79 9.65 18.67
C SER A 7 -12.55 11.14 18.89
N THR A 8 -11.99 11.51 20.04
CA THR A 8 -11.76 12.92 20.37
C THR A 8 -10.47 13.40 19.71
N GLU A 9 -9.40 12.61 19.78
CA GLU A 9 -8.15 12.91 19.05
C GLU A 9 -8.37 12.99 17.54
N GLN A 10 -9.14 12.05 16.94
CA GLN A 10 -9.46 12.12 15.52
C GLN A 10 -10.27 13.38 15.16
N LYS A 11 -11.22 13.80 15.99
CA LYS A 11 -12.01 15.02 15.74
C LYS A 11 -11.12 16.27 15.74
N THR A 12 -10.19 16.36 16.68
CA THR A 12 -9.24 17.49 16.74
C THR A 12 -8.30 17.48 15.54
N ASP A 13 -7.77 16.32 15.16
CA ASP A 13 -6.88 16.14 14.01
C ASP A 13 -7.57 16.53 12.68
N PHE A 14 -8.85 16.17 12.50
CA PHE A 14 -9.60 16.59 11.31
C PHE A 14 -9.89 18.09 11.29
N ALA A 15 -10.24 18.70 12.43
CA ALA A 15 -10.50 20.14 12.49
C ALA A 15 -9.23 20.95 12.17
N GLU A 16 -8.08 20.56 12.73
CA GLU A 16 -6.78 21.18 12.43
C GLU A 16 -6.42 20.98 10.95
N THR A 17 -6.57 19.75 10.43
CA THR A 17 -6.27 19.46 9.03
C THR A 17 -7.14 20.28 8.07
N MET A 18 -8.44 20.44 8.34
CA MET A 18 -9.34 21.25 7.50
C MET A 18 -9.02 22.74 7.60
N ALA A 19 -8.55 23.21 8.76
CA ALA A 19 -8.12 24.58 8.95
C ALA A 19 -6.83 24.92 8.17
N GLU A 20 -5.95 23.96 7.93
CA GLU A 20 -4.72 24.15 7.14
C GLU A 20 -4.97 24.19 5.61
N LEU A 21 -6.13 23.75 5.13
CA LEU A 21 -6.43 23.72 3.70
C LEU A 21 -6.69 25.13 3.14
N SER A 22 -6.29 25.36 1.89
CA SER A 22 -6.72 26.54 1.14
C SER A 22 -8.18 26.42 0.70
N ASP A 23 -8.82 27.54 0.38
CA ASP A 23 -10.24 27.55 -0.02
C ASP A 23 -10.51 26.66 -1.23
N GLY A 24 -9.61 26.66 -2.22
CA GLY A 24 -9.69 25.75 -3.37
C GLY A 24 -9.60 24.27 -2.98
N GLN A 25 -8.72 23.93 -2.04
CA GLN A 25 -8.61 22.55 -1.53
C GLN A 25 -9.86 22.15 -0.73
N LEU A 26 -10.44 23.09 0.03
CA LEU A 26 -11.65 22.85 0.80
C LEU A 26 -12.86 22.59 -0.11
N ILE A 27 -12.99 23.35 -1.21
CA ILE A 27 -14.00 23.09 -2.26
C ILE A 27 -13.84 21.67 -2.84
N ASP A 28 -12.61 21.23 -3.10
CA ASP A 28 -12.35 19.87 -3.60
C ASP A 28 -12.71 18.78 -2.57
N VAL A 29 -12.52 19.05 -1.27
CA VAL A 29 -12.99 18.18 -0.19
C VAL A 29 -14.52 18.11 -0.16
N LEU A 30 -15.22 19.25 -0.29
CA LEU A 30 -16.70 19.31 -0.32
C LEU A 30 -17.30 18.54 -1.50
N LYS A 31 -16.66 18.58 -2.68
CA LYS A 31 -17.03 17.78 -3.86
C LYS A 31 -16.87 16.26 -3.64
N LYS A 32 -15.97 15.86 -2.75
CA LYS A 32 -15.67 14.47 -2.40
C LYS A 32 -16.27 14.04 -1.06
N ARG A 33 -17.14 14.86 -0.43
CA ARG A 33 -17.65 14.68 0.95
C ARG A 33 -18.21 13.29 1.24
N ASN A 34 -18.94 12.69 0.29
CA ASN A 34 -19.56 11.37 0.41
C ASN A 34 -18.53 10.21 0.41
N HIS A 35 -17.26 10.50 0.14
CA HIS A 35 -16.16 9.55 0.16
C HIS A 35 -15.28 9.67 1.42
N TYR A 36 -15.55 10.66 2.26
CA TYR A 36 -14.89 10.83 3.55
C TYR A 36 -15.72 10.23 4.69
N GLN A 37 -15.09 10.08 5.85
CA GLN A 37 -15.82 9.79 7.08
C GLN A 37 -16.75 10.97 7.40
N GLU A 38 -17.97 10.69 7.88
CA GLU A 38 -18.97 11.72 8.22
C GLU A 38 -18.40 12.81 9.11
N VAL A 39 -17.58 12.43 10.11
CA VAL A 39 -16.93 13.40 11.01
C VAL A 39 -16.03 14.37 10.24
N ALA A 40 -15.22 13.88 9.29
CA ALA A 40 -14.34 14.73 8.49
C ALA A 40 -15.12 15.59 7.49
N ALA A 41 -16.19 15.05 6.89
CA ALA A 41 -17.09 15.80 6.03
C ALA A 41 -17.76 16.96 6.78
N ASN A 42 -18.29 16.70 7.98
CA ASN A 42 -18.94 17.73 8.79
C ASN A 42 -17.95 18.81 9.25
N GLN A 43 -16.71 18.45 9.56
CA GLN A 43 -15.67 19.44 9.87
C GLN A 43 -15.34 20.31 8.64
N ALA A 44 -15.25 19.72 7.44
CA ALA A 44 -15.03 20.48 6.22
C ALA A 44 -16.19 21.44 5.91
N ILE A 45 -17.44 21.00 6.12
CA ILE A 45 -18.64 21.83 5.98
C ILE A 45 -18.61 22.99 6.98
N SER A 46 -18.34 22.71 8.26
CA SER A 46 -18.28 23.73 9.31
C SER A 46 -17.20 24.77 9.03
N GLU A 47 -16.03 24.34 8.55
CA GLU A 47 -14.94 25.25 8.22
C GLU A 47 -15.26 26.07 6.96
N ALA A 48 -15.95 25.48 5.97
CA ALA A 48 -16.39 26.19 4.77
C ALA A 48 -17.45 27.26 5.07
N ILE A 49 -18.39 26.98 5.99
CA ILE A 49 -19.36 27.96 6.49
C ILE A 49 -18.63 29.08 7.23
N LYS A 50 -17.70 28.74 8.12
CA LYS A 50 -16.93 29.71 8.91
C LYS A 50 -16.12 30.68 8.02
N ARG A 51 -15.63 30.21 6.87
CA ARG A 51 -14.89 31.00 5.88
C ARG A 51 -15.77 31.71 4.86
N GLY A 52 -17.08 31.47 4.86
CA GLY A 52 -18.01 32.04 3.89
C GLY A 52 -17.88 31.48 2.47
N ILE A 53 -17.32 30.27 2.32
CA ILE A 53 -17.24 29.56 1.03
C ILE A 53 -18.63 29.02 0.65
N ILE A 54 -19.38 28.55 1.66
CA ILE A 54 -20.79 28.20 1.59
C ILE A 54 -21.53 28.91 2.73
N HIS A 55 -22.80 29.21 2.57
CA HIS A 55 -23.64 29.88 3.59
C HIS A 55 -24.43 28.86 4.41
N SER A 56 -24.88 27.79 3.77
CA SER A 56 -25.57 26.68 4.43
C SER A 56 -25.19 25.34 3.78
N GLU A 57 -25.61 24.25 4.41
CA GLU A 57 -25.46 22.91 3.82
C GLU A 57 -26.24 22.75 2.51
N GLU A 58 -27.29 23.56 2.28
CA GLU A 58 -28.09 23.52 1.06
C GLU A 58 -27.29 23.95 -0.18
N ASP A 59 -26.28 24.80 0.01
CA ASP A 59 -25.37 25.22 -1.06
C ASP A 59 -24.59 24.03 -1.65
N LEU A 60 -24.43 22.93 -0.90
CA LEU A 60 -23.77 21.72 -1.37
C LEU A 60 -24.54 20.96 -2.47
N LEU A 61 -25.77 21.39 -2.77
CA LEU A 61 -26.58 20.92 -3.89
C LEU A 61 -26.25 21.65 -5.21
N ALA A 62 -25.53 22.78 -5.14
CA ALA A 62 -25.15 23.54 -6.31
C ALA A 62 -24.25 22.71 -7.26
N PRO A 63 -24.28 23.00 -8.58
CA PRO A 63 -23.52 22.23 -9.57
C PRO A 63 -22.01 22.17 -9.28
N GLU A 64 -21.47 23.20 -8.65
CA GLU A 64 -20.06 23.34 -8.31
C GLU A 64 -19.61 22.42 -7.16
N TYR A 65 -20.52 21.97 -6.28
CA TYR A 65 -20.26 21.03 -5.18
C TYR A 65 -20.80 19.62 -5.44
N ARG A 66 -21.26 19.37 -6.67
CA ARG A 66 -21.85 18.09 -7.06
C ARG A 66 -20.80 16.99 -7.01
N GLU A 67 -21.21 15.84 -6.47
CA GLU A 67 -20.31 14.72 -6.24
C GLU A 67 -19.63 14.26 -7.54
N THR A 68 -18.31 14.22 -7.52
CA THR A 68 -17.55 13.71 -8.64
C THR A 68 -17.44 12.21 -8.48
N LYS A 69 -18.03 11.43 -9.41
CA LYS A 69 -17.92 9.97 -9.37
C LYS A 69 -16.44 9.57 -9.34
N LEU A 70 -16.02 8.89 -8.26
CA LEU A 70 -14.70 8.28 -8.18
C LEU A 70 -14.49 7.35 -9.38
N LYS A 71 -13.56 7.71 -10.26
CA LYS A 71 -13.11 6.79 -11.30
C LYS A 71 -12.37 5.65 -10.62
N ARG A 72 -12.92 4.44 -10.68
CA ARG A 72 -12.21 3.23 -10.23
C ARG A 72 -10.94 3.08 -11.07
N GLN A 73 -9.79 3.35 -10.47
CA GLN A 73 -8.49 3.17 -11.10
C GLN A 73 -7.76 2.02 -10.42
N LEU A 74 -7.23 1.08 -11.21
CA LEU A 74 -6.35 0.00 -10.74
C LEU A 74 -5.15 0.52 -9.95
N PHE A 75 -4.71 1.73 -10.26
CA PHE A 75 -3.63 2.41 -9.56
C PHE A 75 -4.11 3.81 -9.17
N PRO A 76 -4.61 4.01 -7.94
CA PRO A 76 -5.11 5.31 -7.53
C PRO A 76 -3.98 6.34 -7.54
N VAL A 77 -4.31 7.56 -7.95
CA VAL A 77 -3.38 8.71 -7.87
C VAL A 77 -3.44 9.25 -6.45
N ILE A 78 -2.29 9.28 -5.77
CA ILE A 78 -2.20 9.82 -4.42
C ILE A 78 -1.66 11.25 -4.52
N GLU A 79 -2.53 12.23 -4.29
CA GLU A 79 -2.18 13.65 -4.32
C GLU A 79 -1.29 14.03 -3.12
N ASN A 80 -1.59 13.51 -1.92
CA ASN A 80 -0.86 13.84 -0.69
C ASN A 80 0.48 13.07 -0.57
N GLU A 81 1.58 13.80 -0.43
CA GLU A 81 2.94 13.23 -0.31
C GLU A 81 3.14 12.40 0.96
N LYS A 82 2.59 12.81 2.10
CA LYS A 82 2.66 12.06 3.37
C LYS A 82 1.99 10.68 3.20
N VAL A 83 0.81 10.65 2.57
CA VAL A 83 0.07 9.41 2.27
C VAL A 83 0.84 8.54 1.27
N ARG A 84 1.41 9.16 0.23
CA ARG A 84 2.23 8.49 -0.79
C ARG A 84 3.42 7.77 -0.14
N ASN A 85 4.15 8.45 0.74
CA ASN A 85 5.26 7.87 1.47
C ASN A 85 4.83 6.76 2.44
N LYS A 86 3.67 6.90 3.10
CA LYS A 86 3.09 5.85 3.96
C LYS A 86 2.78 4.58 3.15
N ILE A 87 2.20 4.73 1.96
CA ILE A 87 1.87 3.61 1.07
C ILE A 87 3.15 2.94 0.54
N ARG A 88 4.15 3.71 0.10
CA ARG A 88 5.46 3.16 -0.30
C ARG A 88 6.10 2.31 0.81
N LYS A 89 6.10 2.82 2.05
CA LYS A 89 6.59 2.07 3.22
C LYS A 89 5.78 0.81 3.48
N SER A 90 4.46 0.83 3.26
CA SER A 90 3.61 -0.35 3.39
C SER A 90 3.94 -1.43 2.36
N ILE A 91 4.12 -1.04 1.09
CA ILE A 91 4.52 -1.97 0.02
C ILE A 91 5.90 -2.58 0.32
N ALA A 92 6.86 -1.76 0.75
CA ALA A 92 8.19 -2.23 1.13
C ALA A 92 8.17 -3.26 2.28
N ARG A 93 7.32 -3.05 3.30
CA ARG A 93 7.09 -4.03 4.37
C ARG A 93 6.49 -5.34 3.84
N GLY A 94 5.58 -5.26 2.87
CA GLY A 94 5.05 -6.44 2.19
C GLY A 94 6.16 -7.27 1.53
N PHE A 95 7.09 -6.63 0.81
CA PHE A 95 8.23 -7.33 0.22
C PHE A 95 9.18 -7.92 1.25
N PHE A 96 9.44 -7.20 2.34
CA PHE A 96 10.24 -7.71 3.45
C PHE A 96 9.63 -9.01 4.02
N LEU A 97 8.32 -9.02 4.26
CA LEU A 97 7.61 -10.22 4.73
C LEU A 97 7.62 -11.34 3.69
N ALA A 98 7.44 -11.03 2.41
CA ALA A 98 7.51 -12.03 1.34
C ALA A 98 8.90 -12.71 1.27
N GLY A 99 9.97 -11.95 1.54
CA GLY A 99 11.34 -12.48 1.62
C GLY A 99 11.55 -13.50 2.74
N SER A 100 10.73 -13.50 3.78
CA SER A 100 10.83 -14.50 4.86
C SER A 100 10.47 -15.92 4.41
N ILE A 101 9.62 -16.05 3.38
CA ILE A 101 9.15 -17.36 2.87
C ILE A 101 10.32 -18.24 2.41
N PRO A 102 11.18 -17.80 1.45
CA PRO A 102 12.35 -18.58 1.08
C PRO A 102 13.34 -18.75 2.25
N GLY A 103 13.37 -17.82 3.21
CA GLY A 103 14.23 -17.94 4.39
C GLY A 103 13.83 -19.09 5.30
N VAL A 104 12.53 -19.22 5.60
CA VAL A 104 11.97 -20.34 6.36
C VAL A 104 12.19 -21.66 5.60
N LEU A 105 11.91 -21.68 4.30
CA LEU A 105 12.13 -22.87 3.47
C LEU A 105 13.60 -23.29 3.46
N GLY A 106 14.51 -22.33 3.32
CA GLY A 106 15.95 -22.57 3.37
C GLY A 106 16.40 -23.12 4.72
N ALA A 107 15.94 -22.53 5.83
CA ALA A 107 16.22 -23.02 7.17
C ALA A 107 15.73 -24.47 7.39
N VAL A 108 14.54 -24.81 6.90
CA VAL A 108 14.02 -26.17 6.94
C VAL A 108 14.89 -27.14 6.12
N ARG A 109 15.38 -26.73 4.95
CA ARG A 109 16.30 -27.55 4.12
C ARG A 109 17.65 -27.76 4.81
N LEU A 110 18.21 -26.72 5.44
CA LEU A 110 19.44 -26.81 6.22
C LEU A 110 19.29 -27.77 7.41
N GLY A 111 18.17 -27.70 8.13
CA GLY A 111 17.88 -28.62 9.25
C GLY A 111 17.76 -30.09 8.82
N ARG A 112 17.51 -30.36 7.53
CA ARG A 112 17.48 -31.71 6.95
C ARG A 112 18.83 -32.15 6.35
N GLY A 113 19.88 -31.34 6.46
CA GLY A 113 21.20 -31.62 5.90
C GLY A 113 21.38 -31.24 4.43
N ASN A 114 20.35 -30.67 3.77
CA ASN A 114 20.43 -30.26 2.37
C ASN A 114 21.09 -28.88 2.23
N LEU A 115 22.41 -28.83 2.41
CA LEU A 115 23.18 -27.59 2.37
C LEU A 115 23.15 -26.90 1.00
N GLU A 116 23.18 -27.68 -0.09
CA GLU A 116 23.22 -27.18 -1.46
C GLU A 116 21.98 -26.35 -1.83
N GLU A 117 20.81 -26.72 -1.31
CA GLU A 117 19.55 -25.98 -1.54
C GLU A 117 19.28 -24.96 -0.42
N GLY A 118 19.67 -25.28 0.82
CA GLY A 118 19.37 -24.46 1.98
C GLY A 118 20.15 -23.14 2.02
N ILE A 119 21.47 -23.17 1.76
CA ILE A 119 22.32 -21.97 1.82
C ILE A 119 21.87 -20.91 0.79
N PRO A 120 21.64 -21.26 -0.51
CA PRO A 120 21.19 -20.28 -1.49
C PRO A 120 19.83 -19.66 -1.15
N LEU A 121 18.89 -20.43 -0.61
CA LEU A 121 17.57 -19.93 -0.23
C LEU A 121 17.64 -18.93 0.92
N VAL A 122 18.44 -19.21 1.94
CA VAL A 122 18.65 -18.28 3.06
C VAL A 122 19.38 -17.02 2.58
N ALA A 123 20.43 -17.17 1.79
CA ALA A 123 21.15 -16.02 1.22
C ALA A 123 20.23 -15.15 0.36
N PHE A 124 19.40 -15.77 -0.49
CA PHE A 124 18.41 -15.08 -1.31
C PHE A 124 17.41 -14.30 -0.45
N ALA A 125 16.88 -14.91 0.62
CA ALA A 125 15.97 -14.27 1.56
C ALA A 125 16.61 -13.04 2.23
N VAL A 126 17.84 -13.18 2.72
CA VAL A 126 18.59 -12.09 3.37
C VAL A 126 18.80 -10.92 2.41
N VAL A 127 19.25 -11.20 1.18
CA VAL A 127 19.44 -10.15 0.16
C VAL A 127 18.11 -9.50 -0.19
N TRP A 128 17.04 -10.27 -0.38
CA TRP A 128 15.71 -9.74 -0.68
C TRP A 128 15.21 -8.80 0.41
N MET A 129 15.32 -9.22 1.66
CA MET A 129 14.91 -8.43 2.82
C MET A 129 15.76 -7.17 2.96
N ALA A 130 17.07 -7.25 2.74
CA ALA A 130 17.97 -6.09 2.75
C ALA A 130 17.59 -5.07 1.66
N VAL A 131 17.32 -5.52 0.43
CA VAL A 131 16.90 -4.64 -0.66
C VAL A 131 15.50 -4.05 -0.39
N SER A 132 14.60 -4.81 0.24
CA SER A 132 13.28 -4.32 0.67
C SER A 132 13.40 -3.19 1.71
N VAL A 133 14.32 -3.33 2.67
CA VAL A 133 14.64 -2.27 3.66
C VAL A 133 15.33 -1.08 3.01
N TRP A 134 16.20 -1.31 2.03
CA TRP A 134 16.81 -0.22 1.27
C TRP A 134 15.73 0.61 0.56
N MET A 135 14.74 -0.04 -0.05
CA MET A 135 13.58 0.62 -0.66
C MET A 135 12.69 1.35 0.37
N PHE A 136 12.69 0.91 1.64
CA PHE A 136 11.97 1.57 2.73
C PHE A 136 12.58 2.92 3.14
N ARG A 137 13.92 3.03 3.12
CA ARG A 137 14.65 4.25 3.53
C ARG A 137 14.57 5.37 2.49
N GLY A 138 14.39 5.01 1.23
CA GLY A 138 14.18 5.93 0.13
C GLY A 138 13.84 5.15 -1.14
N PHE A 139 12.98 5.70 -1.99
CA PHE A 139 12.65 5.02 -3.24
C PHE A 139 13.86 5.07 -4.18
N SER A 140 14.60 3.97 -4.25
CA SER A 140 15.72 3.79 -5.17
C SER A 140 15.25 3.03 -6.40
N ARG A 141 15.47 3.61 -7.60
CA ARG A 141 15.22 2.91 -8.88
C ARG A 141 16.03 1.62 -8.98
N VAL A 142 17.24 1.61 -8.40
CA VAL A 142 18.13 0.45 -8.36
C VAL A 142 17.54 -0.65 -7.47
N ALA A 143 17.10 -0.31 -6.25
CA ALA A 143 16.48 -1.27 -5.34
C ALA A 143 15.23 -1.93 -5.97
N HIS A 144 14.40 -1.12 -6.64
CA HIS A 144 13.23 -1.60 -7.36
C HIS A 144 13.60 -2.55 -8.52
N ALA A 145 14.63 -2.21 -9.30
CA ALA A 145 15.12 -3.07 -10.40
C ALA A 145 15.67 -4.40 -9.88
N ILE A 146 16.45 -4.37 -8.80
CA ILE A 146 16.98 -5.58 -8.15
C ILE A 146 15.84 -6.46 -7.64
N LEU A 147 14.87 -5.91 -6.90
CA LEU A 147 13.70 -6.68 -6.43
C LEU A 147 12.90 -7.27 -7.58
N THR A 148 12.76 -6.54 -8.69
CA THR A 148 12.08 -7.05 -9.88
C THR A 148 12.84 -8.25 -10.46
N GLY A 149 14.16 -8.14 -10.64
CA GLY A 149 15.00 -9.24 -11.11
C GLY A 149 14.95 -10.46 -10.20
N MET A 150 15.05 -10.24 -8.88
CA MET A 150 14.90 -11.31 -7.89
C MET A 150 13.51 -11.95 -7.93
N SER A 151 12.45 -11.16 -8.13
CA SER A 151 11.08 -11.67 -8.24
C SER A 151 10.90 -12.60 -9.44
N VAL A 152 11.50 -12.24 -10.59
CA VAL A 152 11.49 -13.08 -11.79
C VAL A 152 12.25 -14.38 -11.55
N LEU A 153 13.43 -14.31 -10.92
CA LEU A 153 14.21 -15.50 -10.57
C LEU A 153 13.43 -16.42 -9.61
N ALA A 154 12.81 -15.86 -8.57
CA ALA A 154 11.97 -16.60 -7.64
C ALA A 154 10.76 -17.24 -8.33
N PHE A 155 10.13 -16.53 -9.28
CA PHE A 155 9.01 -17.05 -10.05
C PHE A 155 9.41 -18.26 -10.89
N VAL A 156 10.53 -18.15 -11.64
CA VAL A 156 11.06 -19.26 -12.44
C VAL A 156 11.40 -20.45 -11.56
N PHE A 157 12.03 -20.21 -10.40
CA PHE A 157 12.34 -21.26 -9.43
C PHE A 157 11.06 -21.94 -8.88
N ALA A 158 10.06 -21.16 -8.49
CA ALA A 158 8.79 -21.68 -7.97
C ALA A 158 8.04 -22.51 -9.02
N ILE A 159 8.00 -22.06 -10.28
CA ILE A 159 7.39 -22.83 -11.38
C ILE A 159 8.13 -24.15 -11.60
N LYS A 160 9.47 -24.15 -11.64
CA LYS A 160 10.24 -25.40 -11.73
C LYS A 160 9.91 -26.34 -10.57
N MET A 161 9.88 -25.82 -9.34
CA MET A 161 9.56 -26.62 -8.16
C MET A 161 8.14 -27.23 -8.22
N LEU A 162 7.15 -26.44 -8.64
CA LEU A 162 5.75 -26.87 -8.75
C LEU A 162 5.49 -27.88 -9.87
N LEU A 163 6.29 -27.85 -10.95
CA LEU A 163 6.15 -28.76 -12.08
C LEU A 163 6.90 -30.08 -11.86
N VAL A 164 8.02 -30.06 -11.14
CA VAL A 164 8.91 -31.23 -10.99
C VAL A 164 8.52 -32.15 -9.84
N LEU A 165 7.91 -31.63 -8.77
CA LEU A 165 7.59 -32.42 -7.58
C LEU A 165 6.12 -32.91 -7.61
N PRO A 166 5.87 -34.21 -7.83
CA PRO A 166 4.53 -34.77 -7.67
C PRO A 166 4.16 -34.73 -6.18
N GLY A 167 3.11 -33.98 -5.82
CA GLY A 167 2.65 -33.86 -4.44
C GLY A 167 1.97 -32.54 -4.08
N TYR A 168 2.08 -31.51 -4.93
CA TYR A 168 1.42 -30.23 -4.67
C TYR A 168 -0.06 -30.25 -5.03
N SER A 169 -0.89 -29.86 -4.06
CA SER A 169 -2.31 -29.64 -4.25
C SER A 169 -2.55 -28.44 -5.19
N LEU A 170 -3.72 -28.40 -5.83
CA LEU A 170 -4.16 -27.24 -6.62
C LEU A 170 -4.17 -25.95 -5.76
N MET A 171 -4.43 -26.09 -4.45
CA MET A 171 -4.37 -24.98 -3.49
C MET A 171 -2.96 -24.38 -3.38
N ASP A 172 -1.92 -25.21 -3.35
CA ASP A 172 -0.53 -24.74 -3.23
C ASP A 172 -0.13 -23.92 -4.48
N LYS A 173 -0.54 -24.39 -5.65
CA LYS A 173 -0.32 -23.69 -6.93
C LYS A 173 -1.03 -22.35 -6.95
N PHE A 174 -2.29 -22.31 -6.49
CA PHE A 174 -3.07 -21.08 -6.42
C PHE A 174 -2.43 -20.04 -5.49
N VAL A 175 -2.01 -20.45 -4.29
CA VAL A 175 -1.34 -19.57 -3.33
C VAL A 175 -0.06 -18.96 -3.92
N VAL A 176 0.76 -19.77 -4.58
CA VAL A 176 1.98 -19.28 -5.24
C VAL A 176 1.65 -18.26 -6.33
N VAL A 177 0.68 -18.54 -7.20
CA VAL A 177 0.27 -17.61 -8.26
C VAL A 177 -0.22 -16.29 -7.68
N VAL A 178 -1.12 -16.33 -6.68
CA VAL A 178 -1.64 -15.12 -6.03
C VAL A 178 -0.53 -14.31 -5.38
N LEU A 179 0.42 -14.97 -4.70
CA LEU A 179 1.56 -14.30 -4.08
C LEU A 179 2.39 -13.55 -5.12
N PHE A 180 2.71 -14.18 -6.26
CA PHE A 180 3.46 -13.52 -7.33
C PHE A 180 2.69 -12.39 -8.00
N VAL A 181 1.38 -12.53 -8.17
CA VAL A 181 0.52 -11.44 -8.67
C VAL A 181 0.54 -10.25 -7.71
N LEU A 182 0.46 -10.49 -6.40
CA LEU A 182 0.55 -9.43 -5.38
C LEU A 182 1.92 -8.74 -5.36
N ILE A 183 3.01 -9.51 -5.48
CA ILE A 183 4.36 -8.96 -5.57
C ILE A 183 4.51 -8.11 -6.84
N ALA A 184 4.08 -8.62 -7.99
CA ALA A 184 4.13 -7.91 -9.27
C ALA A 184 3.29 -6.62 -9.22
N TYR A 185 2.07 -6.69 -8.69
CA TYR A 185 1.21 -5.52 -8.49
C TYR A 185 1.88 -4.49 -7.58
N GLY A 186 2.44 -4.93 -6.44
CA GLY A 186 3.17 -4.07 -5.51
C GLY A 186 4.35 -3.36 -6.19
N LEU A 187 5.11 -4.08 -7.03
CA LEU A 187 6.26 -3.52 -7.74
C LEU A 187 5.80 -2.49 -8.77
N MET A 188 4.82 -2.83 -9.60
CA MET A 188 4.25 -1.92 -10.59
C MET A 188 3.70 -0.65 -9.94
N TYR A 189 2.97 -0.80 -8.84
CA TYR A 189 2.40 0.33 -8.13
C TYR A 189 3.48 1.20 -7.48
N ALA A 190 4.49 0.59 -6.85
CA ALA A 190 5.63 1.31 -6.29
C ALA A 190 6.36 2.14 -7.37
N ARG A 191 6.55 1.58 -8.57
CA ARG A 191 7.10 2.31 -9.73
C ARG A 191 6.22 3.48 -10.15
N LYS A 192 4.89 3.30 -10.21
CA LYS A 192 3.96 4.37 -10.56
C LYS A 192 4.00 5.51 -9.53
N LEU A 193 4.06 5.19 -8.24
CA LEU A 193 4.10 6.20 -7.18
C LEU A 193 5.34 7.08 -7.23
N ASN A 194 6.42 6.66 -7.90
CA ASN A 194 7.65 7.41 -8.06
C ASN A 194 7.78 8.18 -9.40
N ARG A 195 6.79 8.05 -10.28
CA ARG A 195 6.61 9.02 -11.37
C ARG A 195 5.83 10.22 -10.85
#